data_AF-A0A1C3NXI6-F1
#
_entry.id   AF-A0A1C3NXI6-F1
#
_cell.length_a   1.000
_cell.length_b   1.000
_cell.length_c   1.000
_cell.angle_alpha   90.00
_cell.angle_beta   90.00
_cell.angle_gamma   90.00
#
_symmetry.space_group_name_H-M   'P 1'
#
loop_
_entity.id
_entity.type
_entity.pdbx_description
1 polymer ?
#
loop_
_entity_poly.entity_id
_entity_poly.type
_entity_poly.pdbx_seq_one_letter_code
_entity_poly.pdbx_strand_id
1 'polypeptide(L)'
;MLFWPSGSGPSEQQTNGIASAFAGTWSGQGRIPYEGVDVTWTVYFRVDGRIAQVESGQSSCAGGTLTWLRGTATRMEMRYVPPPTCTPGRVTVTSRGQDQMIFRVEPDSDMEPPYEGTLHRV
;
A
#
# COMPACT_ATOMS: atom_id res chain seq x y z
N MET A 1 33.50 8.65 33.36
CA MET A 1 32.57 8.79 32.23
C MET A 1 31.76 7.52 32.16
N LEU A 2 30.47 7.60 32.51
CA LEU A 2 29.54 6.47 32.43
C LEU A 2 29.01 6.42 31.00
N PHE A 3 29.33 5.35 30.27
CA PHE A 3 28.78 5.08 28.95
C PHE A 3 27.39 4.48 29.13
N TRP A 4 26.36 5.23 28.74
CA TRP A 4 25.02 4.66 28.52
C TRP A 4 25.01 3.90 27.19
N PRO A 5 24.46 2.68 27.13
CA PRO A 5 24.28 1.99 25.86
C PRO A 5 23.14 2.67 25.11
N SER A 6 23.42 3.05 23.87
CA SER A 6 22.45 3.49 22.88
C SER A 6 21.31 2.48 22.82
N GLY A 7 20.12 2.91 23.23
CA GLY A 7 18.89 2.15 23.08
C GLY A 7 18.69 1.83 21.60
N SER A 8 18.99 0.59 21.23
CA SER A 8 18.59 0.05 19.95
C SER A 8 17.09 -0.19 20.07
N GLY A 9 16.28 0.73 19.53
CA GLY A 9 14.87 0.42 19.29
C GLY A 9 14.77 -0.89 18.48
N PRO A 10 13.67 -1.64 18.60
CA PRO A 10 13.50 -2.86 17.81
C PRO A 10 13.71 -2.51 16.34
N SER A 11 14.79 -3.04 15.76
CA SER A 11 15.09 -2.83 14.35
C SER A 11 14.01 -3.57 13.58
N GLU A 12 13.08 -2.84 12.97
CA GLU A 12 12.08 -3.44 12.10
C GLU A 12 12.79 -4.16 10.98
N GLN A 13 12.78 -5.49 11.02
CA GLN A 13 13.52 -6.31 10.07
C GLN A 13 12.92 -6.14 8.67
N GLN A 14 13.76 -5.73 7.73
CA GLN A 14 13.38 -5.64 6.33
C GLN A 14 13.00 -7.04 5.80
N THR A 15 11.92 -7.12 5.04
CA THR A 15 11.47 -8.35 4.38
C THR A 15 11.97 -8.40 2.94
N ASN A 16 11.99 -9.60 2.34
CA ASN A 16 12.38 -9.80 0.92
C ASN A 16 11.19 -9.77 -0.06
N GLY A 17 9.98 -9.60 0.48
CA GLY A 17 8.70 -9.62 -0.22
C GLY A 17 7.57 -9.16 0.71
N ILE A 18 6.32 -9.37 0.26
CA ILE A 18 5.14 -9.01 1.05
C ILE A 18 5.09 -9.84 2.34
N ALA A 19 5.12 -9.15 3.49
CA ALA A 19 5.07 -9.80 4.80
C ALA A 19 3.72 -10.47 5.06
N SER A 20 3.70 -11.53 5.87
CA SER A 20 2.49 -12.30 6.21
C SER A 20 1.37 -11.46 6.80
N ALA A 21 1.71 -10.40 7.55
CA ALA A 21 0.74 -9.46 8.12
C ALA A 21 -0.14 -8.78 7.05
N PHE A 22 0.38 -8.60 5.83
CA PHE A 22 -0.35 -7.98 4.72
C PHE A 22 -1.09 -8.98 3.83
N ALA A 23 -0.80 -10.27 3.95
CA ALA A 23 -1.34 -11.26 3.04
C ALA A 23 -2.85 -11.40 3.14
N GLY A 24 -3.50 -11.67 2.00
CA GLY A 24 -4.94 -11.81 1.88
C GLY A 24 -5.59 -10.66 1.10
N THR A 25 -6.90 -10.61 1.16
CA THR A 25 -7.73 -9.59 0.50
C THR A 25 -8.08 -8.50 1.51
N TRP A 26 -7.97 -7.26 1.06
CA TRP A 26 -8.33 -6.08 1.83
C TRP A 26 -9.21 -5.17 1.01
N SER A 27 -10.22 -4.59 1.64
CA SER A 27 -11.16 -3.71 0.99
C SER A 27 -11.50 -2.49 1.84
N GLY A 28 -11.73 -1.35 1.20
CA GLY A 28 -12.11 -0.13 1.89
C GLY A 28 -12.36 1.03 0.94
N GLN A 29 -13.00 2.05 1.48
CA GLN A 29 -13.35 3.24 0.70
C GLN A 29 -12.12 4.14 0.54
N GLY A 30 -12.00 4.74 -0.64
CA GLY A 30 -11.06 5.81 -0.94
C GLY A 30 -11.68 6.77 -1.94
N ARG A 31 -10.95 7.84 -2.26
CA ARG A 31 -11.36 8.82 -3.26
C ARG A 31 -10.26 8.98 -4.27
N ILE A 32 -10.60 8.98 -5.56
CA ILE A 32 -9.67 9.36 -6.63
C ILE A 32 -9.86 10.87 -6.86
N PRO A 33 -8.95 11.73 -6.39
CA PRO A 33 -9.22 13.17 -6.33
C PRO A 33 -9.42 13.81 -7.70
N TYR A 34 -8.65 13.37 -8.71
CA TYR A 34 -8.72 13.90 -10.07
C TYR A 34 -10.02 13.53 -10.79
N GLU A 35 -10.52 12.31 -10.61
CA GLU A 35 -11.82 11.89 -11.15
C GLU A 35 -12.99 12.44 -10.32
N GLY A 36 -12.74 12.86 -9.07
CA GLY A 36 -13.77 13.35 -8.15
C GLY A 36 -14.73 12.26 -7.67
N VAL A 37 -14.37 10.98 -7.82
CA VAL A 37 -15.22 9.83 -7.48
C VAL A 37 -14.71 9.11 -6.23
N ASP A 38 -15.66 8.61 -5.45
CA ASP A 38 -15.39 7.68 -4.35
C ASP A 38 -15.36 6.26 -4.92
N VAL A 39 -14.35 5.49 -4.54
CA VAL A 39 -14.10 4.13 -5.04
C VAL A 39 -13.90 3.17 -3.87
N THR A 40 -14.21 1.91 -4.11
CA THR A 40 -13.83 0.84 -3.20
C THR A 40 -12.55 0.20 -3.70
N TRP A 41 -11.45 0.44 -3.01
CA TRP A 41 -10.19 -0.26 -3.26
C TRP A 41 -10.33 -1.69 -2.78
N THR A 42 -10.04 -2.65 -3.65
CA THR A 42 -9.93 -4.05 -3.26
C THR A 42 -8.57 -4.56 -3.70
N VAL A 43 -7.73 -4.92 -2.74
CA VAL A 43 -6.32 -5.27 -2.96
C VAL A 43 -6.06 -6.68 -2.46
N TYR A 44 -5.42 -7.48 -3.31
CA TYR A 44 -5.03 -8.85 -2.98
C TYR A 44 -3.50 -8.98 -2.90
N PHE A 45 -3.01 -9.29 -1.70
CA PHE A 45 -1.60 -9.50 -1.40
C PHE A 45 -1.29 -10.99 -1.25
N ARG A 46 -0.34 -11.49 -2.04
CA ARG A 46 0.20 -12.86 -1.89
C ARG A 46 1.39 -12.87 -0.94
N VAL A 47 1.39 -13.74 0.08
CA VAL A 47 2.55 -14.02 0.96
C VAL A 47 3.78 -14.31 0.10
N ASP A 48 4.93 -13.74 0.47
CA ASP A 48 6.24 -13.92 -0.18
C ASP A 48 6.26 -13.55 -1.67
N GLY A 49 5.13 -13.03 -2.17
CA GLY A 49 5.01 -12.45 -3.49
C GLY A 49 5.70 -11.10 -3.55
N ARG A 50 6.04 -10.71 -4.78
CA ARG A 50 6.44 -9.34 -5.12
C ARG A 50 5.37 -8.58 -5.88
N ILE A 51 4.23 -9.20 -6.14
CA ILE A 51 3.14 -8.62 -6.91
C ILE A 51 1.86 -8.77 -6.10
N ALA A 52 1.14 -7.67 -5.94
CA ALA A 52 -0.23 -7.63 -5.48
C ALA A 52 -1.13 -7.10 -6.61
N GLN A 53 -2.41 -7.45 -6.55
CA GLN A 53 -3.41 -7.04 -7.54
C GLN A 53 -4.39 -6.07 -6.91
N VAL A 54 -4.79 -5.06 -7.67
CA VAL A 54 -5.84 -4.13 -7.29
C VAL A 54 -6.99 -4.29 -8.28
N GLU A 55 -8.18 -4.58 -7.77
CA GLU A 55 -9.38 -4.68 -8.59
C GLU A 55 -9.87 -3.29 -9.00
N SER A 56 -10.27 -3.14 -10.26
CA SER A 56 -10.75 -1.86 -10.79
C SER A 56 -12.06 -1.39 -10.15
N GLY A 57 -12.89 -2.28 -9.61
CA GLY A 57 -14.15 -1.89 -8.98
C GLY A 57 -14.95 -0.89 -9.83
N GLN A 58 -15.17 0.31 -9.28
CA GLN A 58 -15.94 1.40 -9.89
C GLN A 58 -15.15 2.31 -10.86
N SER A 59 -13.81 2.25 -10.89
CA SER A 59 -12.98 3.08 -11.78
C SER A 59 -11.82 2.26 -12.35
N SER A 60 -11.58 2.35 -13.66
CA SER A 60 -10.41 1.69 -14.26
C SER A 60 -9.08 2.15 -13.64
N CYS A 61 -9.01 3.37 -13.12
CA CYS A 61 -7.82 3.89 -12.44
C CYS A 61 -7.68 3.44 -10.98
N ALA A 62 -8.73 2.83 -10.42
CA ALA A 62 -8.65 2.09 -9.16
C ALA A 62 -8.15 0.65 -9.34
N GLY A 63 -7.82 0.22 -10.55
CA GLY A 63 -7.34 -1.14 -10.83
C GLY A 63 -5.91 -1.18 -11.35
N GLY A 64 -5.24 -2.32 -11.17
CA GLY A 64 -3.90 -2.51 -11.71
C GLY A 64 -3.05 -3.46 -10.88
N THR A 65 -1.74 -3.29 -10.98
CA THR A 65 -0.77 -4.12 -10.26
C THR A 65 0.08 -3.29 -9.31
N LEU A 66 0.45 -3.90 -8.18
CA LEU A 66 1.38 -3.34 -7.21
C LEU A 66 2.64 -4.21 -7.20
N THR A 67 3.78 -3.63 -7.53
CA THR A 67 5.07 -4.32 -7.48
C THR A 67 5.82 -3.92 -6.22
N TRP A 68 6.17 -4.89 -5.38
CA TRP A 68 6.92 -4.70 -4.15
C TRP A 68 8.29 -4.08 -4.42
N LEU A 69 8.65 -3.04 -3.66
CA LEU A 69 9.96 -2.39 -3.73
C LEU A 69 10.79 -2.70 -2.50
N ARG A 70 10.22 -2.46 -1.32
CA ARG A 70 10.84 -2.69 -0.01
C ARG A 70 9.78 -2.67 1.09
N GLY A 71 10.08 -3.26 2.26
CA GLY A 71 9.16 -3.20 3.39
C GLY A 71 9.68 -3.91 4.63
N THR A 72 8.92 -3.77 5.70
CA THR A 72 9.04 -4.44 7.01
C THR A 72 7.76 -5.21 7.29
N ALA A 73 7.61 -5.77 8.49
CA ALA A 73 6.38 -6.43 8.93
C ALA A 73 5.17 -5.47 9.07
N THR A 74 5.41 -4.16 9.21
CA THR A 74 4.40 -3.15 9.56
C THR A 74 4.21 -2.09 8.48
N ARG A 75 5.17 -1.94 7.55
CA ARG A 75 5.09 -0.97 6.46
C ARG A 75 5.72 -1.51 5.18
N MET A 76 5.08 -1.31 4.04
CA MET A 76 5.65 -1.65 2.73
C MET A 76 5.48 -0.51 1.72
N GLU A 77 6.47 -0.39 0.83
CA GLU A 77 6.45 0.50 -0.32
C GLU A 77 6.36 -0.34 -1.60
N MET A 78 5.46 0.06 -2.48
CA MET A 78 5.18 -0.62 -3.73
C MET A 78 5.06 0.37 -4.88
N ARG A 79 5.28 -0.12 -6.10
CA ARG A 79 5.04 0.61 -7.34
C ARG A 79 3.66 0.26 -7.87
N TYR A 80 2.78 1.25 -8.02
CA TYR A 80 1.48 1.08 -8.66
C TYR A 80 1.58 1.28 -10.16
N VAL A 81 1.08 0.29 -10.90
CA VAL A 81 0.99 0.28 -12.36
C VAL A 81 -0.47 0.05 -12.74
N PRO A 82 -1.24 1.12 -12.95
CA PRO A 82 -2.61 1.06 -13.44
C PRO A 82 -2.67 0.84 -14.96
N PRO A 83 -3.87 0.76 -15.56
CA PRO A 83 -4.05 0.85 -17.01
C PRO A 83 -3.39 2.10 -17.62
N PRO A 84 -2.99 2.07 -18.91
CA PRO A 84 -2.18 3.13 -19.54
C PRO A 84 -2.78 4.53 -19.54
N THR A 85 -4.08 4.67 -19.34
CA THR A 85 -4.79 5.96 -19.30
C THR A 85 -4.73 6.64 -17.93
N CYS A 86 -4.16 5.98 -16.92
CA CYS A 86 -4.14 6.42 -15.54
C CYS A 86 -2.71 6.69 -15.08
N THR A 87 -2.56 7.61 -14.12
CA THR A 87 -1.26 8.00 -13.60
C THR A 87 -0.70 6.89 -12.69
N PRO A 88 0.50 6.36 -12.98
CA PRO A 88 1.18 5.42 -12.08
C PRO A 88 1.69 6.16 -10.83
N GLY A 89 2.07 5.42 -9.80
CA GLY A 89 2.47 6.06 -8.55
C GLY A 89 3.25 5.16 -7.61
N ARG A 90 3.62 5.70 -6.46
CA ARG A 90 4.13 4.95 -5.32
C ARG A 90 2.98 4.66 -4.35
N VAL A 91 3.00 3.49 -3.76
CA VAL A 91 2.04 3.10 -2.72
C VAL A 91 2.78 2.80 -1.45
N THR A 92 2.34 3.43 -0.36
CA THR A 92 2.75 3.06 0.99
C THR A 92 1.58 2.36 1.66
N VAL A 93 1.82 1.14 2.11
CA VAL A 93 0.84 0.38 2.91
C VAL A 93 1.38 0.24 4.33
N THR A 94 0.58 0.64 5.31
CA THR A 94 0.94 0.59 6.74
C THR A 94 -0.08 -0.25 7.49
N SER A 95 0.35 -1.37 8.08
CA SER A 95 -0.50 -2.19 8.95
C SER A 95 -0.84 -1.41 10.23
N ARG A 96 -2.11 -1.47 10.62
CA ARG A 96 -2.65 -0.94 11.89
C ARG A 96 -3.23 -2.08 12.72
N GLY A 97 -2.57 -3.24 12.72
CA GLY A 97 -3.02 -4.45 13.39
C GLY A 97 -3.37 -5.56 12.39
N GLN A 98 -4.17 -6.54 12.85
CA GLN A 98 -4.48 -7.73 12.05
C GLN A 98 -5.53 -7.47 10.97
N ASP A 99 -6.44 -6.51 11.20
CA ASP A 99 -7.65 -6.33 10.38
C ASP A 99 -7.78 -4.93 9.77
N GLN A 100 -6.78 -4.07 9.95
CA GLN A 100 -6.77 -2.74 9.36
C GLN A 100 -5.40 -2.37 8.78
N MET A 101 -5.40 -1.68 7.64
CA MET A 101 -4.22 -1.02 7.10
C MET A 101 -4.57 0.31 6.45
N ILE A 102 -3.59 1.20 6.41
CA ILE A 102 -3.64 2.44 5.65
C ILE A 102 -3.00 2.19 4.29
N PHE A 103 -3.74 2.49 3.23
CA PHE A 103 -3.32 2.39 1.85
C PHE A 103 -3.23 3.80 1.26
N ARG A 104 -2.01 4.27 1.04
CA ARG A 104 -1.74 5.60 0.50
C ARG A 104 -1.09 5.48 -0.86
N VAL A 105 -1.64 6.18 -1.84
CA VAL A 105 -1.07 6.29 -3.18
C VAL A 105 -0.60 7.71 -3.41
N GLU A 106 0.63 7.82 -3.89
CA GLU A 106 1.30 9.04 -4.29
C GLU A 106 1.52 8.95 -5.80
N PRO A 107 0.66 9.57 -6.62
CA PRO A 107 0.82 9.61 -8.07
C PRO A 107 2.18 10.21 -8.46
N ASP A 108 2.75 9.77 -9.58
CA ASP A 108 4.00 10.34 -10.12
C ASP A 108 3.78 11.72 -10.75
N SER A 109 2.53 12.09 -11.00
CA SER A 109 2.17 13.41 -11.51
C SER A 109 2.12 14.41 -10.36
N ASP A 110 2.91 15.48 -10.45
CA ASP A 110 2.88 16.60 -9.49
C ASP A 110 1.54 17.35 -9.47
N MET A 111 0.67 17.11 -10.46
CA MET A 111 -0.67 17.71 -10.56
C MET A 111 -1.74 16.91 -9.82
N GLU A 112 -1.46 15.67 -9.44
CA GLU A 112 -2.42 14.80 -8.76
C GLU A 112 -2.06 14.69 -7.27
N PRO A 113 -2.98 15.10 -6.35
CA PRO A 113 -2.70 14.98 -4.93
C PRO A 113 -2.67 13.51 -4.51
N PRO A 114 -1.89 13.18 -3.46
CA PRO A 114 -1.92 11.85 -2.89
C PRO A 114 -3.30 11.56 -2.31
N TYR A 115 -3.69 10.30 -2.32
CA TYR A 115 -4.93 9.84 -1.69
C TYR A 115 -4.64 8.69 -0.74
N GLU A 116 -5.45 8.61 0.30
CA GLU A 116 -5.30 7.66 1.38
C GLU A 116 -6.67 7.04 1.70
N GLY A 117 -6.68 5.72 1.83
CA GLY A 117 -7.84 4.94 2.24
C GLY A 117 -7.48 4.00 3.38
N THR A 118 -8.43 3.80 4.28
CA THR A 118 -8.33 2.75 5.30
C THR A 118 -8.97 1.49 4.76
N LEU A 119 -8.19 0.43 4.65
CA LEU A 119 -8.65 -0.87 4.17
C LEU A 119 -8.77 -1.85 5.33
N HIS A 120 -9.77 -2.72 5.23
CA HIS A 120 -10.10 -3.74 6.19
C HIS A 120 -9.95 -5.12 5.56
N ARG A 121 -9.54 -6.10 6.36
CA ARG A 121 -9.44 -7.49 5.91
C ARG A 121 -10.83 -8.03 5.57
N VAL A 122 -10.95 -8.77 4.47
CA VAL A 122 -12.18 -9.42 3.99
C VAL A 122 -12.22 -10.89 4.40
#